data_AF-A0A1E4BDN7-F1
#
_entry.id   AF-A0A1E4BDN7-F1
#
_cell.length_a   1.000
_cell.length_b   1.000
_cell.length_c   1.000
_cell.angle_alpha   90.00
_cell.angle_beta   90.00
_cell.angle_gamma   90.00
#
_symmetry.space_group_name_H-M   'P 1'
#
loop_
_entity.id
_entity.type
_entity.pdbx_description
1 polymer ?
#
loop_
_entity_poly.entity_id
_entity_poly.type
_entity_poly.pdbx_seq_one_letter_code
_entity_poly.pdbx_strand_id
1 'polypeptide(L)'
;MVDDPEGEKRLAEQGIRAARLFEYLPHDTTIAPQALLGIYVYDSTAWARLEAEEGPPQGELVTRGAGVAYVAGFPQSNPFAPGSADSVEFDKRTVTMEYVRRAFRVVP
;
A
#
# COMPACT_ATOMS: atom_id res chain seq x y z
N MET A 1 6.55 -12.54 8.53
CA MET A 1 7.38 -11.37 8.24
C MET A 1 8.74 -11.90 7.87
N VAL A 2 9.14 -11.73 6.61
CA VAL A 2 10.54 -11.95 6.24
C VAL A 2 11.26 -10.68 6.70
N ASP A 3 12.23 -10.82 7.60
CA ASP A 3 13.16 -9.73 7.92
C ASP A 3 13.92 -9.40 6.63
N ASP A 4 13.63 -8.25 6.02
CA ASP A 4 14.32 -7.72 4.85
C ASP A 4 14.97 -6.38 5.23
N PRO A 5 16.19 -6.40 5.81
CA PRO A 5 16.87 -5.20 6.27
C PRO A 5 17.19 -4.21 5.13
N GLU A 6 17.40 -4.72 3.91
CA GLU A 6 17.62 -3.87 2.74
C GLU A 6 16.32 -3.20 2.28
N GLY A 7 15.19 -3.92 2.36
CA GLY A 7 13.86 -3.36 2.21
C GLY A 7 13.58 -2.26 3.22
N GLU A 8 13.87 -2.49 4.50
CA GLU A 8 13.69 -1.48 5.55
C GLU A 8 14.54 -0.23 5.32
N LYS A 9 15.79 -0.39 4.90
CA LYS A 9 16.67 0.74 4.57
C LYS A 9 16.11 1.56 3.39
N ARG A 10 15.67 0.90 2.32
CA ARG A 10 15.06 1.58 1.16
C ARG A 10 13.79 2.34 1.54
N LEU A 11 12.95 1.76 2.41
CA LEU A 11 11.77 2.44 2.95
C LEU A 11 12.16 3.67 3.78
N ALA A 12 13.17 3.54 4.65
CA ALA A 12 13.65 4.65 5.46
C ALA A 12 14.20 5.81 4.63
N GLU A 13 14.90 5.54 3.52
CA GLU A 13 15.37 6.56 2.57
C GLU A 13 14.22 7.37 1.93
N GLN A 14 13.04 6.75 1.82
CA GLN A 14 11.80 7.40 1.34
C GLN A 14 11.00 8.07 2.48
N GLY A 15 11.53 8.07 3.70
CA GLY A 15 10.83 8.58 4.89
C GLY A 15 9.71 7.67 5.40
N ILE A 16 9.66 6.41 4.96
CA ILE A 16 8.70 5.41 5.46
C ILE A 16 9.29 4.75 6.70
N ARG A 17 8.61 4.92 7.83
CA ARG A 17 8.99 4.34 9.14
C ARG A 17 8.52 2.90 9.30
N ALA A 18 7.40 2.56 8.67
CA ALA A 18 6.84 1.22 8.69
C ALA A 18 5.93 0.99 7.48
N ALA A 19 5.86 -0.25 7.01
CA ALA A 19 4.93 -0.66 5.98
C ALA A 19 4.32 -2.03 6.29
N ARG A 20 3.06 -2.22 5.89
CA ARG A 20 2.38 -3.51 5.87
C ARG A 20 1.68 -3.69 4.54
N LEU A 21 2.02 -4.79 3.87
CA LEU A 21 1.45 -5.18 2.58
C LEU A 21 0.50 -6.36 2.79
N PHE A 22 -0.67 -6.26 2.18
CA PHE A 22 -1.61 -7.35 2.04
C PHE A 22 -1.59 -7.75 0.58
N GLU A 23 -1.18 -8.99 0.31
CA GLU A 23 -0.88 -9.44 -1.04
C GLU A 23 -1.87 -10.53 -1.47
N TYR A 24 -2.22 -10.49 -2.74
CA TYR A 24 -2.84 -11.61 -3.42
C TYR A 24 -1.76 -12.58 -3.86
N LEU A 25 -1.92 -13.85 -3.48
CA LEU A 25 -1.09 -14.95 -3.96
C LEU A 25 -1.79 -15.57 -5.19
N PRO A 26 -1.21 -15.45 -6.39
CA PRO A 26 -1.81 -16.00 -7.59
C PRO A 26 -1.88 -17.52 -7.56
N HIS A 27 -2.87 -18.09 -8.25
CA HIS A 27 -2.94 -19.53 -8.50
C HIS A 27 -1.81 -19.97 -9.43
N ASP A 28 -1.49 -19.15 -10.42
CA ASP A 28 -0.26 -19.32 -11.20
C ASP A 28 0.95 -18.88 -10.37
N THR A 29 1.63 -19.86 -9.76
CA THR A 29 2.79 -19.63 -8.89
C THR A 29 4.03 -19.11 -9.62
N THR A 30 3.99 -18.98 -10.96
CA THR A 30 5.05 -18.31 -11.72
C THR A 30 4.91 -16.79 -11.71
N ILE A 31 3.72 -16.28 -11.37
CA ILE A 31 3.46 -14.85 -11.24
C ILE A 31 3.78 -14.42 -9.80
N ALA A 32 4.52 -13.31 -9.67
CA ALA A 32 4.84 -12.75 -8.37
C ALA A 32 3.56 -12.30 -7.63
N PRO A 33 3.53 -12.37 -6.27
CA PRO A 33 2.47 -11.78 -5.47
C PRO A 33 2.17 -10.34 -5.86
N GLN A 34 0.89 -9.98 -5.86
CA GLN A 34 0.43 -8.65 -6.21
C GLN A 34 -0.16 -7.98 -4.98
N ALA A 35 0.32 -6.80 -4.61
CA ALA A 35 -0.25 -6.04 -3.50
C ALA A 35 -1.73 -5.75 -3.76
N LEU A 36 -2.60 -5.95 -2.77
CA LEU A 36 -4.01 -5.53 -2.76
C LEU A 36 -4.20 -4.24 -1.96
N LEU A 37 -3.41 -4.09 -0.90
CA LEU A 37 -3.39 -2.93 -0.02
C LEU A 37 -2.00 -2.80 0.59
N GLY A 38 -1.41 -1.61 0.48
CA GLY A 38 -0.27 -1.21 1.29
C GLY A 38 -0.69 -0.18 2.32
N ILE A 39 -0.31 -0.38 3.58
CA ILE A 39 -0.38 0.66 4.61
C ILE A 39 1.04 1.10 4.92
N TYR A 40 1.30 2.39 4.71
CA TYR A 40 2.61 3.02 4.90
C TYR A 40 2.51 4.08 5.98
N VAL A 41 3.50 4.11 6.86
CA VAL A 41 3.66 5.13 7.90
C VAL A 41 4.82 6.01 7.50
N TYR A 42 4.53 7.18 6.94
CA TYR A 42 5.54 8.16 6.58
C TYR A 42 5.86 9.08 7.75
N ASP A 43 7.09 9.58 7.79
CA ASP A 43 7.39 10.83 8.48
C ASP A 43 6.52 11.96 7.88
N SER A 44 5.93 12.82 8.72
CA SER A 44 5.06 13.89 8.24
C SER A 44 5.74 14.84 7.26
N THR A 45 7.04 15.12 7.41
CA THR A 45 7.78 16.01 6.52
C THR A 45 8.10 15.35 5.18
N ALA A 46 8.35 14.04 5.19
CA ALA A 46 8.53 13.28 3.96
C ALA A 46 7.23 13.20 3.17
N TRP A 47 6.11 12.90 3.84
CA TRP A 47 4.79 12.88 3.19
C TRP A 47 4.41 14.24 2.62
N ALA A 48 4.63 15.34 3.35
CA ALA A 48 4.29 16.67 2.87
C ALA A 48 5.05 17.08 1.60
N ARG A 49 6.27 16.55 1.38
CA ARG A 49 7.01 16.74 0.12
C ARG A 49 6.34 15.99 -1.03
N LEU A 50 6.00 14.72 -0.82
CA LEU A 50 5.32 13.89 -1.81
C LEU A 50 3.93 14.43 -2.17
N GLU A 51 3.19 14.95 -1.17
CA GLU A 51 1.88 15.57 -1.36
C GLU A 51 1.94 16.84 -2.22
N ALA A 52 3.12 17.47 -2.32
CA ALA A 52 3.36 18.65 -3.14
C ALA A 52 3.88 18.32 -4.55
N GLU A 53 4.20 17.05 -4.85
CA GLU A 53 4.64 16.63 -6.18
C GLU A 53 3.47 16.59 -7.17
N GLU A 54 3.71 16.99 -8.42
CA GLU A 54 2.72 16.89 -9.49
C GLU A 54 2.60 15.45 -10.00
N GLY A 55 1.38 14.90 -10.02
CA GLY A 55 1.10 13.57 -10.56
C GLY A 55 0.03 12.82 -9.78
N PRO A 56 -0.30 11.59 -10.20
CA PRO A 56 -1.15 10.72 -9.41
C PRO A 56 -0.45 10.41 -8.08
N PRO A 57 -1.14 10.57 -6.93
CA PRO A 57 -0.53 10.33 -5.65
C PRO A 57 -0.14 8.85 -5.52
N GLN A 58 1.03 8.59 -4.93
CA GLN A 58 1.56 7.23 -4.69
C GLN A 58 0.66 6.41 -3.73
N GLY A 59 -0.22 7.10 -3.00
CA GLY A 59 -1.24 6.53 -2.14
C GLY A 59 -2.15 7.64 -1.62
N GLU A 60 -3.19 7.26 -0.90
CA GLU A 60 -4.15 8.21 -0.32
C GLU A 60 -3.95 8.32 1.18
N LEU A 61 -3.95 9.55 1.70
CA LEU A 61 -3.85 9.79 3.13
C LEU A 61 -5.07 9.22 3.86
N VAL A 62 -4.82 8.33 4.82
CA VAL A 62 -5.82 7.78 5.74
C VAL A 62 -6.04 8.75 6.90
N THR A 63 -4.97 9.09 7.62
CA THR A 63 -5.00 10.01 8.76
C THR A 63 -3.59 10.48 9.13
N ARG A 64 -3.48 11.47 10.02
CA ARG A 64 -2.22 11.97 10.57
C ARG A 64 -2.11 11.63 12.06
N GLY A 65 -0.91 11.26 12.50
CA GLY A 65 -0.54 11.07 13.90
C GLY A 65 0.54 12.06 14.33
N ALA A 66 1.06 11.91 15.55
CA ALA A 66 2.16 12.74 16.02
C ALA A 66 3.45 12.48 15.22
N GLY A 67 3.80 13.41 14.33
CA GLY A 67 5.00 13.33 13.48
C GLY A 67 4.95 12.29 12.37
N VAL A 68 3.78 11.69 12.10
CA VAL A 68 3.60 10.68 11.05
C VAL A 68 2.34 10.89 10.22
N ALA A 69 2.35 10.38 8.99
CA ALA A 69 1.19 10.27 8.10
C ALA A 69 0.93 8.79 7.77
N TYR A 70 -0.31 8.35 7.93
CA TYR A 70 -0.75 6.99 7.56
C TYR A 70 -1.36 7.05 6.17
N VAL A 71 -0.80 6.29 5.24
CA VAL A 71 -1.13 6.34 3.80
C VAL A 71 -1.50 4.94 3.33
N ALA A 72 -2.55 4.86 2.51
CA ALA A 72 -2.99 3.61 1.87
C ALA A 72 -2.62 3.63 0.38
N GLY A 73 -1.92 2.59 -0.08
CA GLY A 73 -1.67 2.33 -1.49
C GLY A 73 -2.57 1.20 -1.99
N PHE A 74 -3.08 1.36 -3.21
CA PHE A 74 -3.95 0.38 -3.88
C PHE A 74 -3.40 0.07 -5.27
N PRO A 75 -3.74 -1.10 -5.84
CA PRO A 75 -3.51 -1.37 -7.25
C PRO A 75 -4.14 -0.29 -8.12
N GLN A 76 -3.39 0.22 -9.11
CA GLN A 76 -3.94 1.13 -10.12
C GLN A 76 -4.78 0.39 -11.17
N SER A 77 -4.49 -0.90 -11.37
CA SER A 77 -5.20 -1.77 -12.30
C SER A 77 -5.05 -3.23 -11.88
N ASN A 78 -5.87 -4.09 -12.48
CA ASN A 78 -5.70 -5.54 -12.39
C ASN A 78 -4.54 -5.97 -13.29
N PRO A 79 -3.46 -6.56 -12.75
CA PRO A 79 -2.27 -6.93 -13.54
C PRO A 79 -2.43 -8.27 -14.30
N PHE A 80 -3.50 -9.02 -14.04
CA PHE A 80 -3.72 -10.34 -14.63
C PHE A 80 -4.44 -10.27 -15.97
N ALA A 81 -4.26 -11.31 -16.80
CA ALA A 81 -4.94 -11.40 -18.09
C ALA A 81 -6.48 -11.35 -17.91
N PRO A 82 -7.20 -10.51 -18.67
CA PRO A 82 -8.65 -10.39 -18.53
C PRO A 82 -9.37 -11.74 -18.63
N GLY A 83 -10.23 -12.03 -17.67
CA GLY A 83 -11.02 -13.28 -17.63
C GLY A 83 -10.27 -14.51 -17.11
N SER A 84 -8.99 -14.39 -16.76
CA SER A 84 -8.28 -15.44 -16.02
C SER A 84 -8.87 -15.64 -14.62
N ALA A 85 -8.65 -16.82 -14.02
CA ALA A 85 -9.07 -17.10 -12.65
C ALA A 85 -8.47 -16.09 -11.66
N ASP A 86 -7.18 -15.74 -11.83
CA ASP A 86 -6.51 -14.75 -11.00
C ASP A 86 -7.05 -13.34 -11.19
N SER A 87 -7.38 -12.93 -12.42
CA SER A 87 -8.02 -11.63 -12.66
C SER A 87 -9.34 -11.52 -11.90
N VAL A 88 -10.20 -12.53 -11.99
CA VAL A 88 -11.51 -12.55 -11.31
C VAL A 88 -11.35 -12.56 -9.79
N GLU A 89 -10.43 -13.35 -9.24
CA GLU A 89 -10.23 -13.45 -7.80
C GLU A 89 -9.53 -12.21 -7.22
N PHE A 90 -8.63 -11.58 -7.96
CA PHE A 90 -8.00 -10.32 -7.58
C PHE A 90 -9.03 -9.20 -7.45
N ASP A 91 -9.89 -9.01 -8.48
CA ASP A 91 -10.90 -7.96 -8.48
C ASP A 91 -11.86 -8.07 -7.28
N LYS A 92 -12.32 -9.29 -6.96
CA LYS A 92 -13.17 -9.55 -5.79
C LYS A 92 -12.56 -9.15 -4.45
N ARG A 93 -11.22 -9.09 -4.37
CA ARG A 93 -10.46 -8.82 -3.13
C ARG A 93 -9.92 -7.40 -3.07
N THR A 94 -10.03 -6.63 -4.15
CA THR A 94 -9.68 -5.21 -4.12
C THR A 94 -10.52 -4.48 -3.07
N VAL A 95 -9.85 -3.63 -2.30
CA VAL A 95 -10.47 -2.80 -1.27
C VAL A 95 -10.41 -1.35 -1.68
N THR A 96 -11.37 -0.56 -1.23
CA THR A 96 -11.44 0.88 -1.53
C THR A 96 -10.95 1.70 -0.35
N MET A 97 -10.59 2.96 -0.61
CA MET A 97 -10.26 3.90 0.46
C MET A 97 -11.43 4.11 1.44
N GLU A 98 -12.68 4.06 0.95
CA GLU A 98 -13.85 4.15 1.83
C GLU A 98 -13.85 3.03 2.88
N TYR A 99 -13.57 1.80 2.47
CA TYR A 99 -13.45 0.68 3.39
C TYR A 99 -12.31 0.90 4.40
N VAL A 100 -11.13 1.30 3.92
CA VAL A 100 -9.97 1.58 4.77
C VAL A 100 -10.29 2.65 5.81
N ARG A 101 -10.90 3.77 5.43
CA ARG A 101 -11.28 4.84 6.37
C ARG A 101 -12.24 4.38 7.46
N ARG A 102 -13.11 3.40 7.16
CA ARG A 102 -14.06 2.85 8.15
C ARG A 102 -13.43 1.82 9.07
N ALA A 103 -12.50 1.01 8.56
CA ALA A 103 -11.89 -0.11 9.28
C ALA A 103 -10.60 0.29 10.03
N PHE A 104 -9.85 1.25 9.51
CA PHE A 104 -8.55 1.64 10.04
C PHE A 104 -8.69 2.56 11.26
N ARG A 105 -7.92 2.27 12.31
CA ARG A 105 -7.86 3.10 13.52
C ARG A 105 -6.42 3.23 13.96
N VAL A 106 -6.02 4.46 14.30
CA VAL A 106 -4.76 4.71 14.99
C VAL A 106 -5.05 4.68 16.49
N VAL A 107 -4.38 3.77 17.19
CA VAL A 107 -4.49 3.63 18.64
C VAL A 107 -3.26 4.30 19.27
N PRO A 108 -3.42 5.13 20.31
CA PRO A 108 -2.31 5.78 21.03
C PRO A 108 -1.36 4.79 21.69
#